data_AF-A0A3B8IPN2-F1
#
_entry.id   AF-A0A3B8IPN2-F1
#
_cell.length_a   1.000
_cell.length_b   1.000
_cell.length_c   1.000
_cell.angle_alpha   90.00
_cell.angle_beta   90.00
_cell.angle_gamma   90.00
#
_symmetry.space_group_name_H-M   'P 1'
#
loop_
_entity.id
_entity.type
_entity.pdbx_description
1 polymer ?
#
loop_
_entity_poly.entity_id
_entity_poly.type
_entity_poly.pdbx_seq_one_letter_code
_entity_poly.pdbx_strand_id
1 'polypeptide(L)'
;MRDEGRRLKSIRKSLALTQAVFAEGLGLKQGPYSMIESGKVGLSSEVLRKLINTYRINPVFLFEGQGPMMMEAEVAEEVDLTANMPPIPADSASAKSLDAITLSRLAELRRNYPAADALAKNAIIEELINACLQLKDENSQQKDKIINLMQKLQNLLASIGKP
;
A
#
# COMPACT_ATOMS: atom_id res chain seq x y z
N MET A 1 -3.14 23.12 9.39
CA MET A 1 -4.18 22.41 8.62
C MET A 1 -3.68 20.98 8.43
N ARG A 2 -4.44 19.94 8.78
CA ARG A 2 -3.91 18.55 8.69
C ARG A 2 -3.84 18.12 7.23
N ASP A 3 -2.68 17.64 6.80
CA ASP A 3 -2.43 17.31 5.39
C ASP A 3 -3.05 15.96 5.00
N GLU A 4 -3.28 15.09 6.00
CA GLU A 4 -3.97 13.79 5.90
C GLU A 4 -5.32 13.92 5.18
N GLY A 5 -6.16 14.89 5.57
CA GLY A 5 -7.48 15.09 4.98
C GLY A 5 -7.41 15.47 3.49
N ARG A 6 -6.41 16.27 3.10
CA ARG A 6 -6.18 16.62 1.68
C ARG A 6 -5.72 15.41 0.88
N ARG A 7 -4.83 14.60 1.43
CA ARG A 7 -4.36 13.37 0.79
C ARG A 7 -5.47 12.32 0.69
N LEU A 8 -6.29 12.17 1.73
CA LEU A 8 -7.48 11.31 1.71
C LEU A 8 -8.46 11.72 0.61
N LYS A 9 -8.69 13.03 0.46
CA LYS A 9 -9.51 13.57 -0.63
C LYS A 9 -8.92 13.26 -2.00
N SER A 10 -7.60 13.34 -2.16
CA SER A 10 -6.92 12.98 -3.41
C SER A 10 -7.11 11.50 -3.75
N ILE A 11 -6.97 10.60 -2.76
CA ILE A 11 -7.19 9.15 -2.93
C ILE A 11 -8.63 8.87 -3.36
N ARG A 12 -9.62 9.44 -2.68
CA ARG A 12 -11.02 9.24 -3.07
C ARG A 12 -11.28 9.71 -4.51
N LYS A 13 -10.69 10.84 -4.89
CA LYS A 13 -10.82 11.39 -6.25
C LYS A 13 -10.15 10.52 -7.30
N SER A 14 -9.00 9.88 -7.01
CA SER A 14 -8.37 8.96 -7.97
C SER A 14 -9.22 7.71 -8.21
N LEU A 15 -10.06 7.33 -7.25
CA LEU A 15 -11.07 6.27 -7.40
C LEU A 15 -12.38 6.74 -8.08
N ALA A 16 -12.48 8.02 -8.45
CA ALA A 16 -13.69 8.63 -9.00
C ALA A 16 -14.96 8.48 -8.12
N LEU A 17 -14.81 8.33 -6.81
CA LEU A 17 -15.92 8.14 -5.87
C LEU A 17 -16.38 9.46 -5.26
N THR A 18 -17.69 9.59 -5.01
CA THR A 18 -18.25 10.70 -4.24
C THR A 18 -17.94 10.52 -2.74
N GLN A 19 -18.04 11.59 -1.95
CA GLN A 19 -17.85 11.48 -0.49
C GLN A 19 -18.87 10.53 0.16
N ALA A 20 -20.09 10.45 -0.38
CA ALA A 20 -21.13 9.58 0.15
C ALA A 20 -20.77 8.10 -0.07
N VAL A 21 -20.45 7.73 -1.31
CA VAL A 21 -20.11 6.35 -1.67
C VAL A 21 -18.84 5.89 -0.95
N PHE A 22 -17.83 6.76 -0.87
CA PHE A 22 -16.59 6.41 -0.19
C PHE A 22 -16.78 6.21 1.32
N ALA A 23 -17.58 7.07 1.97
CA ALA A 23 -17.92 6.94 3.37
C ALA A 23 -18.76 5.69 3.66
N GLU A 24 -19.70 5.36 2.77
CA GLU A 24 -20.51 4.15 2.87
C GLU A 24 -19.66 2.88 2.85
N GLY A 25 -18.64 2.80 1.99
CA GLY A 25 -17.68 1.70 1.99
C GLY A 25 -16.85 1.56 3.28
N LEU A 26 -16.79 2.61 4.11
CA LEU A 26 -16.19 2.59 5.45
C LEU A 26 -17.21 2.35 6.58
N GLY A 27 -18.49 2.15 6.23
CA GLY A 27 -19.57 2.10 7.22
C GLY A 27 -19.76 3.42 7.98
N LEU A 28 -19.49 4.56 7.33
CA LEU A 28 -19.59 5.89 7.89
C LEU A 28 -20.69 6.70 7.20
N LYS A 29 -21.24 7.69 7.90
CA LYS A 29 -22.07 8.73 7.29
C LYS A 29 -21.19 9.75 6.55
N GLN A 30 -21.71 10.34 5.48
CA GLN A 30 -21.01 11.33 4.66
C GLN A 30 -20.56 12.58 5.44
N GLY A 31 -21.39 13.08 6.36
CA GLY A 31 -21.07 14.27 7.17
C GLY A 31 -19.80 14.13 8.00
N PRO A 32 -19.71 13.12 8.90
CA PRO A 32 -18.49 12.80 9.63
C PRO A 32 -17.26 12.63 8.73
N TYR A 33 -17.40 11.92 7.61
CA TYR A 33 -16.31 11.74 6.65
C TYR A 33 -15.83 13.07 6.04
N SER A 34 -16.75 13.98 5.68
CA SER A 34 -16.41 15.31 5.14
C SER A 34 -15.62 16.16 6.14
N MET A 35 -15.88 16.02 7.43
CA MET A 35 -15.10 16.69 8.48
C MET A 35 -13.65 16.18 8.56
N ILE A 36 -13.42 14.90 8.22
CA ILE A 36 -12.08 14.30 8.14
C ILE A 36 -11.33 14.87 6.92
N GLU A 37 -11.95 14.87 5.72
CA GLU A 37 -11.30 15.42 4.50
C GLU A 37 -10.95 16.90 4.62
N SER A 38 -11.79 17.68 5.31
CA SER A 38 -11.53 19.10 5.56
C SER A 38 -10.51 19.36 6.69
N GLY A 39 -10.08 18.31 7.40
CA GLY A 39 -9.14 18.40 8.52
C GLY A 39 -9.74 19.02 9.79
N LYS A 40 -11.08 19.17 9.86
CA LYS A 40 -11.80 19.63 11.05
C LYS A 40 -11.79 18.56 12.15
N VAL A 41 -11.84 17.29 11.75
CA VAL A 41 -11.75 16.12 12.63
C VAL A 41 -10.56 15.28 12.23
N GLY A 42 -9.86 14.72 13.22
CA GLY A 42 -8.74 13.82 12.99
C GLY A 42 -9.17 12.45 12.50
N LEU A 43 -8.25 11.78 11.80
CA LEU A 43 -8.44 10.40 11.40
C LEU A 43 -8.28 9.50 12.63
N SER A 44 -9.31 8.75 13.00
CA SER A 44 -9.22 7.80 14.12
C SER A 44 -8.51 6.51 13.68
N SER A 45 -7.97 5.77 14.63
CA SER A 45 -7.34 4.47 14.39
C SER A 45 -8.33 3.45 13.79
N GLU A 46 -9.61 3.52 14.17
CA GLU A 46 -10.67 2.67 13.59
C GLU A 46 -10.91 3.00 12.11
N VAL A 47 -11.01 4.28 11.77
CA VAL A 47 -11.20 4.72 10.38
C VAL A 47 -9.97 4.39 9.54
N LEU A 48 -8.76 4.55 10.09
CA LEU A 48 -7.52 4.14 9.43
C LEU A 48 -7.53 2.64 9.09
N ARG A 49 -7.93 1.80 10.04
CA ARG A 49 -8.02 0.34 9.83
C ARG A 49 -8.99 0.00 8.69
N LYS A 50 -10.14 0.68 8.65
CA LYS A 50 -11.13 0.49 7.57
C LYS A 50 -10.59 0.96 6.21
N LEU A 51 -9.87 2.08 6.16
CA LEU A 51 -9.23 2.58 4.93
C LEU A 51 -8.21 1.60 4.36
N ILE A 52 -7.38 1.01 5.24
CA ILE A 52 -6.40 0.00 4.85
C ILE A 52 -7.12 -1.27 4.36
N ASN A 53 -8.12 -1.77 5.08
CA ASN A 53 -8.76 -3.04 4.74
C ASN A 53 -9.67 -2.95 3.52
N THR A 54 -10.44 -1.87 3.37
CA THR A 54 -11.42 -1.72 2.28
C THR A 54 -10.78 -1.21 0.99
N TYR A 55 -9.89 -0.21 1.10
CA TYR A 55 -9.33 0.49 -0.06
C TYR A 55 -7.83 0.29 -0.24
N ARG A 56 -7.21 -0.57 0.57
CA ARG A 56 -5.75 -0.84 0.53
C ARG A 56 -4.93 0.44 0.55
N ILE A 57 -5.36 1.45 1.30
CA ILE A 57 -4.67 2.74 1.36
C ILE A 57 -3.34 2.59 2.08
N ASN A 58 -2.28 3.17 1.50
CA ASN A 58 -0.97 3.21 2.12
C ASN A 58 -0.94 4.27 3.25
N PRO A 59 -0.72 3.89 4.52
CA PRO A 59 -0.65 4.85 5.62
C PRO A 59 0.54 5.79 5.50
N VAL A 60 1.66 5.35 4.91
CA VAL A 60 2.84 6.21 4.70
C VAL A 60 2.47 7.37 3.78
N PHE A 61 1.79 7.09 2.66
CA PHE A 61 1.28 8.16 1.80
C PHE A 61 0.27 9.05 2.55
N LEU A 62 -0.64 8.46 3.32
CA LEU A 62 -1.68 9.22 4.02
C LEU A 62 -1.12 10.21 5.07
N PHE A 63 -0.11 9.81 5.84
CA PHE A 63 0.46 10.63 6.92
C PHE A 63 1.67 11.47 6.48
N GLU A 64 2.52 10.92 5.61
CA GLU A 64 3.81 11.51 5.25
C GLU A 64 3.81 12.08 3.82
N GLY A 65 2.85 11.66 2.98
CA GLY A 65 2.79 12.07 1.57
C GLY A 65 3.83 11.39 0.69
N GLN A 66 4.45 10.31 1.17
CA GLN A 66 5.51 9.57 0.49
C GLN A 66 5.01 8.22 0.00
N GLY A 67 5.59 7.73 -1.11
CA GLY A 67 5.26 6.44 -1.70
C GLY A 67 3.91 6.41 -2.44
N PRO A 68 3.44 5.21 -2.82
CA PRO A 68 2.21 5.04 -3.59
C PRO A 68 0.96 5.30 -2.73
N MET A 69 -0.12 5.78 -3.35
CA MET A 69 -1.39 6.08 -2.67
C MET A 69 -2.06 4.83 -2.07
N MET A 70 -1.93 3.71 -2.78
CA MET A 70 -2.43 2.41 -2.38
C MET A 70 -1.25 1.48 -2.14
N MET A 71 -1.40 0.55 -1.21
CA MET A 71 -0.54 -0.63 -1.13
C MET A 71 -0.72 -1.39 -2.44
N GLU A 72 0.39 -1.85 -3.01
CA GLU A 72 0.34 -2.80 -4.11
C GLU A 72 -0.52 -3.97 -3.64
N ALA A 73 -1.50 -4.36 -4.45
CA ALA A 73 -2.14 -5.64 -4.22
C ALA A 73 -1.00 -6.66 -4.32
N GLU A 74 -0.72 -7.36 -3.23
CA GLU A 74 -0.15 -8.70 -3.39
C GLU A 74 -1.07 -9.36 -4.42
N VAL A 75 -0.51 -9.64 -5.59
CA VAL A 75 -1.17 -10.50 -6.55
C VAL A 75 -1.26 -11.82 -5.79
N ALA A 76 -2.38 -12.03 -5.10
CA ALA A 76 -2.85 -13.37 -4.85
C ALA A 76 -2.77 -14.01 -6.22
N GLU A 77 -1.83 -14.94 -6.38
CA GLU A 77 -1.78 -15.82 -7.52
C GLU A 77 -3.23 -16.18 -7.84
N GLU A 78 -3.65 -16.00 -9.10
CA GLU A 78 -4.88 -16.63 -9.55
C GLU A 78 -4.68 -18.13 -9.35
N VAL A 79 -5.08 -18.63 -8.19
CA VAL A 79 -5.33 -20.04 -7.98
C VAL A 79 -6.50 -20.33 -8.88
N ASP A 80 -6.20 -20.98 -10.01
CA ASP A 80 -7.15 -21.51 -10.95
C ASP A 80 -8.14 -22.44 -10.24
N LEU A 81 -9.29 -21.88 -9.84
CA LEU A 81 -10.39 -22.61 -9.22
C LEU A 81 -11.22 -23.41 -10.25
N THR A 82 -10.84 -23.47 -11.53
CA THR A 82 -11.61 -24.21 -12.55
C THR A 82 -11.39 -25.73 -12.51
N ALA A 83 -10.42 -26.22 -11.73
CA ALA A 83 -10.07 -27.64 -11.71
C ALA A 83 -11.11 -28.59 -11.06
N ASN A 84 -12.17 -28.10 -10.39
CA ASN A 84 -13.09 -28.98 -9.64
C ASN A 84 -14.59 -28.64 -9.67
N MET A 85 -15.07 -27.84 -10.63
CA MET A 85 -16.51 -27.69 -10.82
C MET A 85 -17.03 -28.76 -11.80
N PRO A 86 -18.09 -29.53 -11.48
CA PRO A 86 -18.71 -30.43 -12.44
C PRO A 86 -19.15 -29.63 -13.69
N PRO A 87 -19.12 -30.24 -14.89
CA PRO A 87 -19.37 -29.53 -16.13
C PRO A 87 -20.72 -28.81 -16.08
N ILE A 88 -20.68 -27.49 -16.31
CA ILE A 88 -21.87 -26.67 -16.50
C ILE A 88 -22.55 -27.17 -17.79
N PRO A 89 -23.84 -27.56 -17.77
CA PRO A 89 -24.52 -28.02 -18.96
C PRO A 89 -24.51 -26.93 -20.03
N ALA A 90 -24.17 -27.36 -21.25
CA ALA A 90 -23.99 -26.53 -22.42
C ALA A 90 -25.31 -25.87 -22.85
N ASP A 91 -25.66 -24.73 -22.25
CA ASP A 91 -26.66 -23.83 -22.86
C ASP A 91 -26.60 -22.36 -22.40
N SER A 92 -25.40 -21.78 -22.22
CA SER A 92 -25.26 -20.32 -22.07
C SER A 92 -24.34 -19.73 -23.15
N ALA A 93 -24.93 -19.57 -24.33
CA ALA A 93 -24.36 -18.86 -25.45
C ALA A 93 -23.96 -17.41 -25.09
N SER A 94 -22.66 -17.11 -25.17
CA SER A 94 -22.08 -15.93 -25.85
C SER A 94 -20.64 -15.65 -25.39
N ALA A 95 -19.70 -16.52 -25.78
CA ALA A 95 -18.31 -16.11 -25.96
C ALA A 95 -18.04 -16.13 -27.47
N LYS A 96 -18.11 -14.98 -28.13
CA LYS A 96 -17.79 -14.84 -29.55
C LYS A 96 -16.36 -15.35 -29.77
N SER A 97 -16.18 -16.34 -30.65
CA SER A 97 -14.86 -16.89 -30.96
C SER A 97 -13.96 -15.79 -31.48
N LEU A 98 -12.88 -15.49 -30.76
CA LEU A 98 -11.82 -14.62 -31.26
C LEU A 98 -11.23 -15.24 -32.53
N ASP A 99 -11.02 -14.42 -33.57
CA ASP A 99 -10.52 -14.93 -34.85
C ASP A 99 -9.09 -15.49 -34.71
N ALA A 100 -8.73 -16.38 -35.64
CA ALA A 100 -7.44 -17.07 -35.65
C ALA A 100 -6.25 -16.09 -35.75
N ILE A 101 -6.46 -14.92 -36.36
CA ILE A 101 -5.45 -13.88 -36.52
C ILE A 101 -5.12 -13.26 -35.16
N THR A 102 -6.13 -12.97 -34.35
CA THR A 102 -5.98 -12.42 -33.01
C THR A 102 -5.27 -13.41 -32.08
N LEU A 103 -5.60 -14.70 -32.19
CA LEU A 103 -4.92 -15.77 -31.45
C LEU A 103 -3.45 -15.91 -31.85
N SER A 104 -3.14 -15.84 -33.15
CA SER A 104 -1.75 -15.88 -33.64
C SER A 104 -0.96 -14.67 -33.17
N ARG A 105 -1.55 -13.47 -33.25
CA ARG A 105 -0.94 -12.23 -32.78
C ARG A 105 -0.63 -12.28 -31.28
N LEU A 106 -1.56 -12.79 -30.47
CA LEU A 106 -1.39 -12.94 -29.03
C LEU A 106 -0.30 -13.97 -28.70
N ALA A 107 -0.22 -15.07 -29.44
CA ALA A 107 0.83 -16.07 -29.28
C ALA A 107 2.22 -15.52 -29.66
N GLU A 108 2.30 -14.70 -30.71
CA GLU A 108 3.52 -13.98 -31.10
C GLU A 108 3.96 -12.97 -30.03
N LEU A 109 3.04 -12.15 -29.52
CA LEU A 109 3.31 -11.24 -28.40
C LEU A 109 3.81 -11.99 -27.16
N ARG A 110 3.20 -13.12 -26.83
CA ARG A 110 3.62 -13.96 -25.69
C ARG A 110 5.01 -14.58 -25.89
N ARG A 111 5.38 -14.93 -27.11
CA ARG A 111 6.74 -15.39 -27.45
C ARG A 111 7.77 -14.26 -27.44
N ASN A 112 7.40 -13.08 -27.93
CA ASN A 112 8.31 -11.93 -28.02
C ASN A 112 8.53 -11.23 -26.67
N TYR A 113 7.60 -11.41 -25.72
CA TYR A 113 7.71 -10.93 -24.34
C TYR A 113 7.57 -12.09 -23.32
N PRO A 114 8.51 -13.05 -23.27
CA PRO A 114 8.38 -14.22 -22.41
C PRO A 114 8.96 -13.91 -21.03
N ALA A 115 8.13 -13.51 -20.07
CA ALA A 115 8.37 -13.64 -18.62
C ALA A 115 9.73 -13.14 -18.04
N ALA A 116 10.53 -12.34 -18.75
CA ALA A 116 11.81 -11.83 -18.27
C ALA A 116 11.69 -10.79 -17.14
N ASP A 117 10.46 -10.37 -16.83
CA ASP A 117 10.18 -9.28 -15.90
C ASP A 117 9.98 -9.77 -14.46
N ALA A 118 9.51 -11.02 -14.22
CA ALA A 118 9.19 -11.46 -12.86
C ALA A 118 10.44 -11.83 -12.03
N LEU A 119 11.39 -12.56 -12.62
CA LEU A 119 12.59 -13.00 -11.90
C LEU A 119 13.55 -11.84 -11.61
N ALA A 120 13.71 -10.92 -12.56
CA ALA A 120 14.52 -9.72 -12.38
C ALA A 120 13.88 -8.74 -11.38
N LYS A 121 12.55 -8.55 -11.42
CA LYS A 121 11.84 -7.76 -10.41
C LYS A 121 11.99 -8.36 -9.02
N ASN A 122 11.82 -9.66 -8.86
CA ASN A 122 11.95 -10.32 -7.57
C ASN A 122 13.37 -10.17 -7.00
N ALA A 123 14.41 -10.29 -7.84
CA ALA A 123 15.79 -10.07 -7.40
C ALA A 123 16.05 -8.62 -6.92
N ILE A 124 15.52 -7.64 -7.64
CA ILE A 124 15.64 -6.21 -7.28
C ILE A 124 14.85 -5.91 -5.99
N ILE A 125 13.65 -6.49 -5.84
CA ILE A 125 12.83 -6.35 -4.63
C ILE A 125 13.58 -6.89 -3.41
N GLU A 126 14.19 -8.07 -3.51
CA GLU A 126 14.99 -8.66 -2.43
C GLU A 126 16.21 -7.80 -2.07
N GLU A 127 16.91 -7.26 -3.07
CA GLU A 127 18.05 -6.35 -2.84
C GLU A 127 17.61 -5.07 -2.10
N LEU A 128 16.47 -4.49 -2.49
CA LEU A 128 15.91 -3.31 -1.83
C LEU A 128 15.46 -3.60 -0.40
N ILE A 129 14.81 -4.75 -0.15
CA ILE A 129 14.40 -5.16 1.20
C ILE A 129 15.62 -5.28 2.11
N ASN A 130 16.68 -5.94 1.65
CA ASN A 130 17.91 -6.12 2.41
C ASN A 130 18.59 -4.78 2.72
N ALA A 131 18.65 -3.86 1.75
CA ALA A 131 19.19 -2.51 1.95
C ALA A 131 18.37 -1.72 3.00
N CYS A 132 17.03 -1.82 2.98
CA CYS A 132 16.17 -1.18 3.97
C CYS A 132 16.39 -1.72 5.38
N LEU A 133 16.59 -3.05 5.54
CA LEU A 133 16.88 -3.66 6.83
C LEU A 133 18.21 -3.17 7.40
N GLN A 134 19.26 -3.13 6.57
CA GLN A 134 20.57 -2.65 7.00
C GLN A 134 20.53 -1.19 7.46
N LEU A 135 19.87 -0.30 6.71
CA LEU A 135 19.72 1.11 7.08
C LEU A 135 18.95 1.30 8.40
N LYS A 136 17.99 0.41 8.67
CA LYS A 136 17.25 0.42 9.94
C LYS A 136 18.15 0.05 11.12
N ASP A 137 18.99 -0.97 10.94
CA ASP A 137 19.93 -1.42 11.97
C ASP A 137 21.01 -0.37 12.24
N GLU A 138 21.56 0.25 11.20
CA GLU A 138 22.53 1.35 11.32
C GLU A 138 21.94 2.54 12.09
N ASN A 139 20.71 2.94 11.77
CA ASN A 139 20.01 4.00 12.51
C ASN A 139 19.78 3.63 13.98
N SER A 140 19.45 2.38 14.27
CA SER A 140 19.31 1.90 15.66
C SER A 140 20.64 2.02 16.41
N GLN A 141 21.74 1.58 15.80
CA GLN A 141 23.06 1.67 16.41
C GLN A 141 23.51 3.12 16.63
N GLN A 142 23.20 4.03 15.70
CA GLN A 142 23.48 5.45 15.86
C GLN A 142 22.69 6.05 17.02
N LYS A 143 21.40 5.68 17.16
CA LYS A 143 20.57 6.10 18.27
C LYS A 143 21.14 5.65 19.62
N ASP A 144 21.60 4.41 19.73
CA ASP A 144 22.22 3.89 20.95
C ASP A 144 23.53 4.62 21.29
N LYS A 145 24.33 4.97 20.28
CA LYS A 145 25.54 5.80 20.48
C LYS A 145 25.19 7.17 21.04
N ILE A 146 24.17 7.82 20.51
CA ILE A 146 23.70 9.13 21.00
C ILE A 146 23.23 9.03 22.45
N ILE A 147 22.41 8.02 22.78
CA ILE A 147 21.93 7.79 24.16
C ILE A 147 23.12 7.63 25.11
N ASN A 148 24.11 6.82 24.75
CA ASN A 148 25.31 6.62 25.57
C ASN A 148 26.12 7.91 25.76
N LEU A 149 26.26 8.72 24.70
CA LEU A 149 26.92 10.03 24.77
C LEU A 149 26.17 11.00 25.70
N MET A 150 24.84 11.03 25.60
CA MET A 150 24.01 11.86 26.49
C MET A 150 24.16 11.44 27.96
N GLN A 151 24.19 10.14 28.24
CA GLN A 151 24.39 9.64 29.61
C GLN A 151 25.78 10.03 30.14
N LYS A 152 26.83 9.93 29.31
CA LYS A 152 28.18 10.37 29.69
C LYS A 152 28.22 11.87 30.01
N LEU A 153 27.55 12.69 29.20
CA LEU A 153 27.47 14.13 29.44
C LEU A 153 26.73 14.44 30.74
N GLN A 154 25.61 13.78 31.03
CA GLN A 154 24.89 13.93 32.29
C GLN A 154 25.75 13.56 33.50
N ASN A 155 26.50 12.46 33.43
CA ASN A 155 27.38 12.04 34.52
C ASN A 155 28.52 13.05 34.76
N LEU A 156 29.09 13.63 33.69
CA LEU A 156 30.12 14.65 33.80
C LEU A 156 29.58 15.95 34.43
N LEU A 157 28.39 16.40 34.00
CA LEU A 157 27.73 17.57 34.60
C LEU A 157 27.44 17.34 36.09
N ALA A 158 27.02 16.12 36.47
CA ALA A 158 26.81 15.75 37.87
C ALA A 158 28.11 15.72 38.70
N SER A 159 29.27 15.41 38.10
CA SER A 159 30.55 15.43 38.80
C SER A 159 31.13 16.84 38.98
N ILE A 160 30.76 17.78 38.12
CA ILE A 160 31.18 19.20 38.21
C ILE A 160 30.32 19.96 39.23
N GLY A 161 29.10 19.48 39.52
CA GLY A 161 28.14 20.10 40.45
C GLY A 161 28.25 19.67 41.92
N LYS A 162 29.30 18.97 42.35
CA LYS A 162 29.54 18.69 43.78
C LYS A 162 30.51 19.73 44.37
N PRO A 163 30.10 20.52 45.38
CA PRO A 163 31.03 21.28 46.21
C PRO A 163 31.91 20.35 47.06
#